data_AF-A0A3R7C6J4-F1
#
_entry.id   AF-A0A3R7C6J4-F1
#
_cell.length_a   1.000
_cell.length_b   1.000
_cell.length_c   1.000
_cell.angle_alpha   90.00
_cell.angle_beta   90.00
_cell.angle_gamma   90.00
#
_symmetry.space_group_name_H-M   'P 1'
#
loop_
_entity.id
_entity.type
_entity.pdbx_description
1 polymer ?
#
loop_
_entity_poly.entity_id
_entity_poly.type
_entity_poly.pdbx_seq_one_letter_code
_entity_poly.pdbx_strand_id
1 'polypeptide(L)'
;MCECSTSFVKRVRRSCRIPPPVQGDVWLRLLFRMLPVNCRFAHLQLERPDAICCAYGCGVVETQYHAFHACPHIHPVWSFHRDAWRRYGVSFAWSTISDLDLFTVNASGDRHKDALQTLWILLTASTLHLIWTE
;
A
#
# COMPACT_ATOMS: atom_id res chain seq x y z
N MET A 1 -25.43 6.02 12.16
CA MET A 1 -24.52 5.70 11.03
C MET A 1 -23.18 5.14 11.52
N CYS A 2 -23.17 4.04 12.31
CA CYS A 2 -21.92 3.49 12.89
C CYS A 2 -21.59 2.04 12.47
N GLU A 3 -22.44 1.37 11.68
CA GLU A 3 -22.23 -0.05 11.29
C GLU A 3 -21.22 -0.24 10.15
N CYS A 4 -20.93 0.81 9.39
CA CYS A 4 -20.00 0.75 8.24
C CYS A 4 -18.53 0.56 8.68
N SER A 5 -18.14 1.14 9.83
CA SER A 5 -16.75 1.08 10.32
C SER A 5 -16.34 -0.33 10.76
N THR A 6 -17.22 -1.06 11.46
CA THR A 6 -16.88 -2.39 11.99
C THR A 6 -16.78 -3.45 10.88
N SER A 7 -17.59 -3.33 9.82
CA SER A 7 -17.55 -4.26 8.68
C SER A 7 -16.29 -4.07 7.84
N PHE A 8 -15.89 -2.81 7.57
CA PHE A 8 -14.64 -2.48 6.89
C PHE A 8 -13.42 -3.00 7.65
N VAL A 9 -13.34 -2.74 8.97
CA VAL A 9 -12.23 -3.24 9.81
C VAL A 9 -12.14 -4.77 9.81
N LYS A 10 -13.29 -5.46 9.86
CA LYS A 10 -13.33 -6.93 9.77
C LYS A 10 -12.83 -7.43 8.41
N ARG A 11 -13.18 -6.75 7.31
CA ARG A 11 -12.69 -7.10 5.96
C ARG A 11 -11.18 -6.87 5.82
N VAL A 12 -10.69 -5.70 6.21
CA VAL A 12 -9.24 -5.39 6.22
C VAL A 12 -8.47 -6.46 7.01
N ARG A 13 -8.93 -6.82 8.21
CA ARG A 13 -8.31 -7.88 9.02
C ARG A 13 -8.34 -9.26 8.33
N ARG A 14 -9.38 -9.59 7.58
CA ARG A 14 -9.42 -10.86 6.82
C ARG A 14 -8.39 -10.85 5.69
N SER A 15 -8.33 -9.77 4.91
CA SER A 15 -7.37 -9.64 3.82
C SER A 15 -5.93 -9.63 4.31
N CYS A 16 -5.62 -8.89 5.39
CA CYS A 16 -4.28 -8.86 5.99
C CYS A 16 -3.89 -10.16 6.72
N ARG A 17 -4.81 -11.14 6.87
CA ARG A 17 -4.49 -12.49 7.38
C ARG A 17 -4.10 -13.50 6.29
N ILE A 18 -4.33 -13.16 5.02
CA ILE A 18 -3.92 -13.98 3.88
C ILE A 18 -2.38 -14.03 3.75
N PRO A 19 -1.64 -12.90 3.78
CA PRO A 19 -0.18 -12.95 3.76
C PRO A 19 0.39 -13.42 5.10
N PRO A 20 1.67 -13.88 5.12
CA PRO A 20 2.44 -14.09 6.34
C PRO A 20 2.29 -12.95 7.37
N PRO A 21 2.26 -13.26 8.68
CA PRO A 21 1.87 -12.29 9.71
C PRO A 21 2.64 -10.98 9.68
N VAL A 22 3.95 -11.01 9.40
CA VAL A 22 4.80 -9.81 9.39
C VAL A 22 4.44 -8.88 8.22
N GLN A 23 4.16 -9.44 7.05
CA GLN A 23 3.75 -8.67 5.87
C GLN A 23 2.33 -8.11 6.04
N GLY A 24 1.43 -8.92 6.60
CA GLY A 24 0.08 -8.50 6.96
C GLY A 24 0.05 -7.35 7.99
N ASP A 25 0.94 -7.39 8.99
CA ASP A 25 1.07 -6.34 10.01
C ASP A 25 1.50 -5.00 9.41
N VAL A 26 2.52 -4.99 8.54
CA VAL A 26 2.96 -3.76 7.86
C VAL A 26 1.82 -3.14 7.06
N TRP A 27 1.09 -3.95 6.27
CA TRP A 27 -0.03 -3.41 5.50
C TRP A 27 -1.17 -2.92 6.41
N LEU A 28 -1.49 -3.64 7.48
CA LEU A 28 -2.48 -3.19 8.47
C LEU A 28 -2.08 -1.83 9.05
N ARG A 29 -0.83 -1.69 9.51
CA ARG A 29 -0.30 -0.43 10.05
C ARG A 29 -0.31 0.67 9.00
N LEU A 30 -0.07 0.37 7.73
CA LEU A 30 -0.19 1.33 6.64
C LEU A 30 -1.63 1.85 6.53
N LEU A 31 -2.61 0.94 6.45
CA LEU A 31 -4.04 1.27 6.31
C LEU A 31 -4.57 2.11 7.47
N PHE A 32 -4.11 1.83 8.69
CA PHE A 32 -4.49 2.57 9.90
C PHE A 32 -3.60 3.79 10.19
N ARG A 33 -2.69 4.16 9.29
CA ARG A 33 -1.76 5.29 9.46
C ARG A 33 -0.93 5.17 10.75
N MET A 34 -0.36 3.99 10.99
CA MET A 34 0.47 3.67 12.16
C MET A 34 1.94 3.44 11.82
N LEU A 35 2.32 3.54 10.55
CA LEU A 35 3.72 3.57 10.13
C LEU A 35 4.26 4.99 10.29
N PRO A 36 5.47 5.16 10.86
CA PRO A 36 6.11 6.46 10.90
C PRO A 36 6.47 6.88 9.47
N VAL A 37 6.22 8.14 9.18
CA VAL A 37 6.64 8.81 7.93
C VAL A 37 7.13 10.19 8.32
N ASN A 38 8.14 10.69 7.61
CA ASN A 38 8.89 11.86 8.07
C ASN A 38 8.04 13.12 8.16
N CYS A 39 6.92 13.23 7.43
CA CYS A 39 6.01 14.37 7.56
C CYS A 39 5.41 14.55 8.98
N ARG A 40 5.47 13.52 9.85
CA ARG A 40 5.06 13.63 11.27
C ARG A 40 6.04 14.45 12.11
N PHE A 41 7.28 14.63 11.64
CA PHE A 41 8.32 15.42 12.29
C PHE A 41 8.35 16.87 11.80
N ALA A 42 7.22 17.39 11.28
CA ALA A 42 7.13 18.79 10.84
C ALA A 42 7.52 19.81 11.92
N HIS A 43 7.39 19.48 13.20
CA HIS A 43 7.85 20.31 14.31
C HIS A 43 9.37 20.49 14.36
N LEU A 44 10.16 19.60 13.76
CA LEU A 44 11.62 19.69 13.67
C LEU A 44 12.10 20.49 12.43
N GLN A 45 11.19 20.87 11.52
CA GLN A 45 11.55 21.46 10.24
C GLN A 45 12.33 22.79 10.38
N LEU A 46 12.11 23.54 11.46
CA LEU A 46 12.83 24.79 11.72
C LEU A 46 14.32 24.57 12.01
N GLU A 47 14.67 23.46 12.67
CA GLU A 47 16.05 23.11 13.02
C GLU A 47 16.70 22.25 11.93
N ARG A 48 15.91 21.37 11.30
CA ARG A 48 16.33 20.42 10.28
C ARG A 48 15.32 20.41 9.14
N PRO A 49 15.51 21.24 8.11
CA PRO A 49 14.55 21.37 7.00
C PRO A 49 14.30 20.06 6.25
N ASP A 50 15.26 19.15 6.27
CA ASP A 50 15.23 17.82 5.66
C ASP A 50 14.51 16.76 6.50
N ALA A 51 14.17 17.06 7.76
CA ALA A 51 13.54 16.10 8.68
C ALA A 51 12.15 15.61 8.24
N ILE A 52 11.53 16.26 7.25
CA ILE A 52 10.26 15.85 6.65
C ILE A 52 10.41 15.20 5.27
N CYS A 53 11.62 15.23 4.71
CA CYS A 53 11.88 14.76 3.36
C CYS A 53 11.93 13.23 3.28
N CYS A 54 11.71 12.72 2.09
CA CYS A 54 11.77 11.30 1.75
C CYS A 54 13.11 10.68 2.16
N ALA A 55 13.06 9.54 2.86
CA ALA A 55 14.23 8.78 3.29
C ALA A 55 15.09 8.30 2.12
N TYR A 56 14.49 8.08 0.95
CA TYR A 56 15.21 7.76 -0.29
C TYR A 56 15.94 8.97 -0.91
N GLY A 57 15.84 10.17 -0.34
CA GLY A 57 16.61 11.33 -0.77
C GLY A 57 16.08 12.05 -2.02
N CYS A 58 14.83 11.78 -2.45
CA CYS A 58 14.26 12.44 -3.64
C CYS A 58 13.77 13.88 -3.41
N GLY A 59 13.97 14.44 -2.20
CA GLY A 59 13.68 15.84 -1.85
C GLY A 59 12.21 16.21 -1.66
N VAL A 60 11.27 15.26 -1.75
CA VAL A 60 9.82 15.50 -1.55
C VAL A 60 9.45 15.18 -0.10
N VAL A 61 8.42 15.84 0.44
CA VAL A 61 7.86 15.53 1.76
C VAL A 61 7.38 14.08 1.83
N GLU A 62 7.85 13.35 2.83
CA GLU A 62 7.54 11.95 3.02
C GLU A 62 6.17 11.76 3.69
N THR A 63 5.14 11.66 2.85
CA THR A 63 3.83 11.15 3.25
C THR A 63 3.78 9.62 3.10
N GLN A 64 2.77 8.94 3.66
CA GLN A 64 2.58 7.51 3.40
C GLN A 64 2.40 7.20 1.92
N TYR A 65 1.63 8.01 1.20
CA TYR A 65 1.49 7.87 -0.25
C TYR A 65 2.84 7.99 -0.95
N HIS A 66 3.66 8.96 -0.56
CA HIS A 66 4.97 9.14 -1.16
C HIS A 66 5.90 7.97 -0.85
N ALA A 67 6.10 7.64 0.43
CA ALA A 67 7.01 6.60 0.89
C ALA A 67 6.70 5.22 0.30
N PHE A 68 5.41 4.86 0.20
CA PHE A 68 5.00 3.52 -0.20
C PHE A 68 4.56 3.41 -1.67
N HIS A 69 4.45 4.51 -2.43
CA HIS A 69 3.89 4.44 -3.78
C HIS A 69 4.45 5.44 -4.78
N ALA A 70 4.41 6.73 -4.45
CA ALA A 70 4.71 7.80 -5.41
C ALA A 70 6.19 8.16 -5.52
N CYS A 71 7.03 7.75 -4.56
CA CYS A 71 8.47 8.03 -4.60
C CYS A 71 9.07 7.49 -5.92
N PRO A 72 9.92 8.26 -6.64
CA PRO A 72 10.56 7.80 -7.86
C PRO A 72 11.37 6.51 -7.74
N HIS A 73 11.87 6.19 -6.53
CA HIS A 73 12.55 4.92 -6.24
C HIS A 73 11.58 3.74 -6.08
N ILE A 74 10.34 4.01 -5.69
CA ILE A 74 9.32 3.00 -5.36
C ILE A 74 8.31 2.78 -6.49
N HIS A 75 7.88 3.87 -7.15
CA HIS A 75 6.91 3.84 -8.22
C HIS A 75 7.22 2.85 -9.36
N PRO A 76 8.48 2.63 -9.76
CA PRO A 76 8.83 1.63 -10.76
C PRO A 76 8.44 0.21 -10.37
N VAL A 77 8.49 -0.16 -9.08
CA VAL A 77 8.08 -1.49 -8.59
C VAL A 77 6.59 -1.71 -8.83
N TRP A 78 5.76 -0.72 -8.52
CA TRP A 78 4.32 -0.80 -8.77
C TRP A 78 3.98 -0.78 -10.27
N SER A 79 4.74 -0.02 -11.06
CA SER A 79 4.60 -0.02 -12.52
C SER A 79 4.92 -1.39 -13.12
N PHE A 80 5.99 -2.04 -12.66
CA PHE A 80 6.35 -3.40 -13.09
C PHE A 80 5.22 -4.40 -12.81
N HIS A 81 4.65 -4.39 -11.60
CA HIS A 81 3.53 -5.29 -11.26
C HIS A 81 2.26 -4.97 -12.07
N ARG A 82 1.93 -3.69 -12.25
CA ARG A 82 0.80 -3.28 -13.11
C ARG A 82 0.94 -3.82 -14.52
N ASP A 83 2.14 -3.72 -15.11
CA ASP A 83 2.36 -4.13 -16.48
C ASP A 83 2.26 -5.66 -16.63
N ALA A 84 2.81 -6.41 -15.67
CA ALA A 84 2.69 -7.88 -15.62
C ALA A 84 1.24 -8.36 -15.48
N TRP A 85 0.38 -7.57 -14.82
CA TRP A 85 -1.03 -7.92 -14.57
C TRP A 85 -2.01 -7.26 -15.54
N ARG A 86 -1.50 -6.53 -16.54
CA ARG A 86 -2.31 -5.75 -17.49
C ARG A 86 -3.41 -6.57 -18.16
N ARG A 87 -3.16 -7.86 -18.44
CA ARG A 87 -4.14 -8.79 -19.03
C ARG A 87 -5.45 -8.84 -18.26
N TYR A 88 -5.38 -8.80 -16.92
CA TYR A 88 -6.52 -8.93 -16.03
C TYR A 88 -7.13 -7.58 -15.62
N GLY A 89 -6.52 -6.45 -16.05
CA GLY A 89 -6.99 -5.12 -15.68
C GLY A 89 -6.84 -4.79 -14.19
N VAL A 90 -6.01 -5.53 -13.46
CA VAL A 90 -5.76 -5.30 -12.03
C VAL A 90 -4.94 -4.03 -11.83
N SER A 91 -5.37 -3.20 -10.88
CA SER A 91 -4.72 -1.93 -10.56
C SER A 91 -3.81 -2.04 -9.34
N PHE A 92 -2.62 -1.43 -9.44
CA PHE A 92 -1.70 -1.16 -8.33
C PHE A 92 -1.65 0.34 -8.02
N ALA A 93 -2.75 1.06 -8.21
CA ALA A 93 -2.86 2.45 -7.80
C ALA A 93 -2.90 2.55 -6.27
N TRP A 94 -2.52 3.70 -5.72
CA TRP A 94 -2.61 3.93 -4.27
C TRP A 94 -4.03 3.72 -3.74
N SER A 95 -5.05 4.13 -4.49
CA SER A 95 -6.45 3.95 -4.11
C SER A 95 -6.80 2.48 -3.85
N THR A 96 -6.38 1.55 -4.71
CA THR A 96 -6.65 0.12 -4.53
C THR A 96 -5.80 -0.51 -3.42
N ILE A 97 -4.58 -0.02 -3.20
CA ILE A 97 -3.71 -0.49 -2.10
C ILE A 97 -4.22 0.02 -0.73
N SER A 98 -4.75 1.24 -0.69
CA SER A 98 -5.29 1.88 0.53
C SER A 98 -6.74 1.53 0.82
N ASP A 99 -7.48 1.04 -0.17
CA ASP A 99 -8.86 0.56 -0.05
C ASP A 99 -9.04 -0.74 -0.85
N LEU A 100 -9.03 -1.85 -0.11
CA LEU A 100 -9.12 -3.21 -0.63
C LEU A 100 -10.45 -3.50 -1.31
N ASP A 101 -11.51 -2.74 -1.01
CA ASP A 101 -12.83 -2.93 -1.61
C ASP A 101 -12.84 -2.48 -3.08
N LEU A 102 -11.84 -1.71 -3.51
CA LEU A 102 -11.68 -1.26 -4.90
C LEU A 102 -10.97 -2.28 -5.80
N PHE A 103 -10.63 -3.47 -5.29
CA PHE A 103 -10.05 -4.53 -6.11
C PHE A 103 -11.05 -4.99 -7.18
N THR A 104 -10.66 -4.85 -8.44
CA THR A 104 -11.46 -5.24 -9.60
C THR A 104 -10.59 -5.93 -10.65
N VAL A 105 -11.25 -6.72 -11.50
CA VAL A 105 -10.67 -7.40 -12.66
C VAL A 105 -11.54 -7.09 -13.87
N ASN A 106 -10.97 -7.18 -15.07
CA ASN A 106 -11.72 -7.12 -16.32
C ASN A 106 -12.37 -8.48 -16.64
N ALA A 107 -13.10 -8.56 -17.76
CA ALA A 107 -13.76 -9.78 -18.22
C ALA A 107 -12.82 -11.00 -18.35
N SER A 108 -11.52 -10.78 -18.63
CA SER A 108 -10.54 -11.87 -18.74
C SER A 108 -10.16 -12.48 -17.40
N GLY A 109 -10.33 -11.73 -16.31
CA GLY A 109 -10.01 -12.16 -14.95
C GLY A 109 -11.22 -12.64 -14.15
N ASP A 110 -12.44 -12.40 -14.61
CA ASP A 110 -13.67 -12.61 -13.84
C ASP A 110 -13.80 -14.06 -13.31
N ARG A 111 -13.55 -15.04 -14.17
CA ARG A 111 -13.56 -16.48 -13.81
C ARG A 111 -12.57 -16.83 -12.69
N HIS A 112 -11.49 -16.06 -12.54
CA HIS A 112 -10.40 -16.31 -11.59
C HIS A 112 -10.29 -15.19 -10.53
N LYS A 113 -11.34 -14.39 -10.35
CA LYS A 113 -11.29 -13.18 -9.52
C LYS A 113 -10.76 -13.42 -8.11
N ASP A 114 -11.24 -14.46 -7.42
CA ASP A 114 -10.82 -14.77 -6.05
C ASP A 114 -9.35 -15.19 -5.95
N ALA A 115 -8.88 -15.97 -6.93
CA ALA A 115 -7.48 -16.39 -7.01
C ALA A 115 -6.56 -15.19 -7.33
N LEU A 116 -6.97 -14.35 -8.28
CA LEU A 116 -6.26 -13.11 -8.63
C LEU A 116 -6.23 -12.14 -7.44
N GLN A 117 -7.33 -12.03 -6.69
CA GLN A 117 -7.38 -11.22 -5.47
C GLN A 117 -6.41 -11.73 -4.42
N THR A 118 -6.38 -13.04 -4.19
CA THR A 118 -5.46 -13.66 -3.22
C THR A 118 -4.00 -13.40 -3.61
N LEU A 119 -3.64 -13.66 -4.87
CA LEU A 119 -2.30 -13.42 -5.39
C LEU A 119 -1.91 -11.93 -5.33
N TRP A 120 -2.83 -11.03 -5.64
CA TRP A 120 -2.63 -9.59 -5.54
C TRP A 120 -2.42 -9.13 -4.09
N ILE A 121 -3.17 -9.68 -3.14
CA ILE A 121 -3.00 -9.42 -1.70
C ILE A 121 -1.61 -9.89 -1.24
N LEU A 122 -1.21 -11.12 -1.59
CA LEU A 122 0.11 -11.67 -1.21
C LEU A 122 1.25 -10.82 -1.76
N LEU A 123 1.15 -10.44 -3.04
CA LEU A 123 2.14 -9.60 -3.71
C LEU A 123 2.22 -8.22 -3.07
N THR A 124 1.08 -7.55 -2.90
CA THR A 124 1.03 -6.18 -2.35
C THR A 124 1.57 -6.14 -0.93
N ALA A 125 1.18 -7.08 -0.07
CA ALA A 125 1.69 -7.18 1.29
C ALA A 125 3.20 -7.42 1.33
N SER A 126 3.72 -8.29 0.46
CA SER A 126 5.14 -8.59 0.36
C SER A 126 5.94 -7.37 -0.11
N THR A 127 5.45 -6.67 -1.14
CA THR A 127 6.09 -5.45 -1.66
C THR A 127 6.08 -4.32 -0.63
N LEU A 128 4.96 -4.09 0.07
CA LEU A 128 4.89 -3.09 1.13
C LEU A 128 5.84 -3.41 2.28
N HIS A 129 5.95 -4.67 2.67
CA HIS A 129 6.90 -5.10 3.69
C HIS A 129 8.34 -4.86 3.24
N LEU A 130 8.68 -5.21 2.00
CA LEU A 130 10.01 -4.97 1.46
C LEU A 130 10.36 -3.48 1.49
N ILE A 131 9.47 -2.62 0.98
CA ILE A 131 9.64 -1.14 1.01
C ILE A 131 9.85 -0.64 2.44
N TRP A 132 9.17 -1.23 3.42
CA TRP A 132 9.28 -0.83 4.82
C TRP A 132 10.59 -1.26 5.50
N THR A 133 11.21 -2.34 5.04
CA THR A 133 12.42 -2.91 5.67
C THR A 133 13.73 -2.47 5.03
N GLU A 134 13.68 -1.93 3.81
CA GLU A 134 14.82 -1.30 3.13
C GLU A 134 15.09 0.11 3.68
#